data_AF-A0A2M8NHZ3-F1
#
_entry.id   AF-A0A2M8NHZ3-F1
#
_cell.length_a   1.000
_cell.length_b   1.000
_cell.length_c   1.000
_cell.angle_alpha   90.00
_cell.angle_beta   90.00
_cell.angle_gamma   90.00
#
_symmetry.space_group_name_H-M   'P 1'
#
loop_
_entity.id
_entity.type
_entity.pdbx_description
1 polymer ?
#
loop_
_entity_poly.entity_id
_entity_poly.type
_entity_poly.pdbx_seq_one_letter_code
_entity_poly.pdbx_strand_id
1 'polypeptide(L)'
;HRLGVKVIHISERDTQISDQPKQVGEFVNTWSVEGLYEEGVAPAEMGWGTHERRLPAGAQVHLYGPGNQICLSQMGMNTWVRSWVPLGGEIIGAIIRHGEAFTISDYLTVYDAHARPIYRPTVHYAYMMCDAAIASLHELRMNAYDLPPKIRIMNDEIIDGRDELGVLLLGHDLNGWWVGSQLDIHEARRLVPGQSATTLQVAASILGALFWMIKNPRRGLLVPDQLPHRDVLAIANPYLGTCPSVQTDWTPLKNRYDAFAGYGTTPPPLPEDVWQFETFLIK
;
A
#
# COMPACT_ATOMS: atom_id res chain seq x y z
N HIS A 1 3.46 -4.59 -20.52
CA HIS A 1 3.60 -3.36 -21.33
C HIS A 1 2.40 -3.01 -22.21
N ARG A 2 1.66 -3.96 -22.82
CA ARG A 2 0.56 -3.64 -23.77
C ARG A 2 -0.56 -2.75 -23.23
N LEU A 3 -0.91 -2.87 -21.95
CA LEU A 3 -1.96 -2.06 -21.32
C LEU A 3 -1.45 -0.69 -20.86
N GLY A 4 -0.15 -0.42 -20.92
CA GLY A 4 0.41 0.88 -20.55
C GLY A 4 0.37 1.22 -19.04
N VAL A 5 0.07 0.29 -18.14
CA VAL A 5 0.09 0.54 -16.67
C VAL A 5 1.48 1.03 -16.25
N LYS A 6 1.53 2.22 -15.65
CA LYS A 6 2.77 2.89 -15.21
C LYS A 6 3.00 2.70 -13.71
N VAL A 7 1.96 2.91 -12.90
CA VAL A 7 2.05 2.91 -11.44
C VAL A 7 1.02 1.94 -10.88
N ILE A 8 1.41 1.17 -9.86
CA ILE A 8 0.54 0.32 -9.07
C ILE A 8 0.73 0.70 -7.61
N HIS A 9 -0.27 1.29 -6.98
CA HIS A 9 -0.25 1.41 -5.53
C HIS A 9 -0.95 0.22 -4.91
N ILE A 10 -0.38 -0.33 -3.85
CA ILE A 10 -1.18 -1.02 -2.84
C ILE A 10 -1.84 0.13 -2.08
N SER A 11 -3.10 0.41 -2.37
CA SER A 11 -3.78 1.61 -1.90
C SER A 11 -4.78 1.21 -0.83
N GLU A 12 -4.47 1.58 0.40
CA GLU A 12 -5.23 1.18 1.58
C GLU A 12 -5.67 2.38 2.40
N ARG A 13 -6.92 2.33 2.86
CA ARG A 13 -7.43 3.22 3.90
C ARG A 13 -8.12 2.41 4.98
N ASP A 14 -7.54 2.42 6.16
CA ASP A 14 -8.18 1.88 7.36
C ASP A 14 -8.95 3.01 8.07
N THR A 15 -10.24 2.77 8.31
CA THR A 15 -11.17 3.71 8.96
C THR A 15 -11.76 3.13 10.24
N GLN A 16 -11.23 2.01 10.73
CA GLN A 16 -11.69 1.41 11.97
C GLN A 16 -11.46 2.36 13.15
N ILE A 17 -12.52 2.60 13.92
CA ILE A 17 -12.52 3.49 15.07
C ILE A 17 -12.90 2.72 16.33
N SER A 18 -12.34 3.15 17.47
CA SER A 18 -12.62 2.60 18.80
C SER A 18 -13.37 3.62 19.67
N ASP A 19 -14.19 3.14 20.60
CA ASP A 19 -14.75 3.96 21.68
C ASP A 19 -13.74 4.23 22.82
N GLN A 20 -12.57 3.59 22.78
CA GLN A 20 -11.45 3.83 23.69
C GLN A 20 -10.37 4.66 22.99
N PRO A 21 -10.31 5.98 23.25
CA PRO A 21 -9.31 6.83 22.61
C PRO A 21 -7.89 6.39 22.97
N LYS A 22 -6.96 6.59 22.04
CA LYS A 22 -5.52 6.41 22.26
C LYS A 22 -5.07 7.21 23.49
N GLN A 23 -4.31 6.57 24.39
CA GLN A 23 -3.71 7.24 25.54
C GLN A 23 -2.31 7.79 25.23
N VAL A 24 -1.86 8.81 25.95
CA VAL A 24 -0.47 9.31 25.87
C VAL A 24 0.49 8.22 26.34
N GLY A 25 1.61 8.03 25.63
CA GLY A 25 2.58 6.98 25.89
C GLY A 25 2.13 5.58 25.44
N GLU A 26 1.17 5.50 24.52
CA GLU A 26 0.64 4.25 23.95
C GLU A 26 0.68 4.28 22.43
N PHE A 27 1.13 3.18 21.82
CA PHE A 27 0.97 2.94 20.39
C PHE A 27 -0.24 2.04 20.13
N VAL A 28 -1.18 2.52 19.31
CA VAL A 28 -2.44 1.83 19.00
C VAL A 28 -2.53 1.58 17.50
N ASN A 29 -2.90 0.36 17.10
CA ASN A 29 -3.08 0.00 15.69
C ASN A 29 -4.15 -1.11 15.54
N THR A 30 -4.60 -1.42 14.33
CA THR A 30 -5.56 -2.51 14.03
C THR A 30 -4.90 -3.87 13.80
N TRP A 31 -3.58 -3.87 13.65
CA TRP A 31 -2.73 -5.05 13.54
C TRP A 31 -1.40 -4.83 14.29
N SER A 32 -0.44 -5.75 14.15
CA SER A 32 0.84 -5.75 14.88
C SER A 32 1.50 -4.37 14.91
N VAL A 33 1.61 -3.80 16.12
CA VAL A 33 2.31 -2.54 16.36
C VAL A 33 3.80 -2.69 16.07
N GLU A 34 4.40 -3.79 16.49
CA GLU A 34 5.82 -4.06 16.27
C GLU A 34 6.12 -4.28 14.77
N GLY A 35 5.21 -4.92 14.04
CA GLY A 35 5.33 -5.09 12.58
C GLY A 35 5.30 -3.74 11.86
N LEU A 36 4.28 -2.92 12.13
CA LEU A 36 4.20 -1.57 11.59
C LEU A 36 5.42 -0.71 11.96
N TYR A 37 5.93 -0.85 13.18
CA TYR A 37 7.14 -0.16 13.61
C TYR A 37 8.36 -0.59 12.81
N GLU A 38 8.63 -1.90 12.73
CA GLU A 38 9.79 -2.47 12.02
C GLU A 38 9.81 -2.06 10.54
N GLU A 39 8.67 -2.22 9.86
CA GLU A 39 8.53 -1.87 8.44
C GLU A 39 8.52 -0.36 8.23
N GLY A 40 7.95 0.39 9.18
CA GLY A 40 7.80 1.84 9.07
C GLY A 40 9.09 2.61 9.30
N VAL A 41 9.97 2.16 10.22
CA VAL A 41 11.26 2.81 10.47
C VAL A 41 12.33 2.37 9.48
N ALA A 42 12.08 1.30 8.74
CA ALA A 42 12.88 0.93 7.58
C ALA A 42 12.82 2.03 6.49
N PRO A 43 13.80 2.07 5.57
CA PRO A 43 13.74 2.94 4.40
C PRO A 43 12.44 2.77 3.62
N ALA A 44 11.90 3.87 3.07
CA ALA A 44 10.83 3.78 2.09
C ALA A 44 11.34 2.98 0.88
N GLU A 45 10.63 1.93 0.49
CA GLU A 45 11.00 1.03 -0.60
C GLU A 45 9.90 0.96 -1.65
N MET A 46 10.30 0.92 -2.92
CA MET A 46 9.37 0.89 -4.04
C MET A 46 9.98 0.19 -5.25
N GLY A 47 9.16 -0.62 -5.93
CA GLY A 47 9.40 -1.02 -7.31
C GLY A 47 9.52 0.22 -8.19
N TRP A 48 10.54 0.28 -9.02
CA TRP A 48 10.88 1.49 -9.78
C TRP A 48 10.60 1.30 -11.27
N GLY A 49 9.58 2.01 -11.76
CA GLY A 49 9.07 1.83 -13.11
C GLY A 49 10.01 2.38 -14.19
N THR A 50 10.01 1.74 -15.35
CA THR A 50 10.81 2.19 -16.51
C THR A 50 10.31 3.51 -17.10
N HIS A 51 9.11 3.97 -16.73
CA HIS A 51 8.57 5.27 -17.16
C HIS A 51 9.06 6.44 -16.30
N GLU A 52 9.64 6.17 -15.13
CA GLU A 52 10.16 7.20 -14.24
C GLU A 52 11.41 7.83 -14.84
N ARG A 53 11.41 9.15 -15.01
CA ARG A 53 12.48 9.88 -15.72
C ARG A 53 13.61 10.30 -14.80
N ARG A 54 13.35 10.39 -13.50
CA ARG A 54 14.29 10.93 -12.51
C ARG A 54 14.12 10.22 -11.19
N LEU A 55 15.25 9.92 -10.56
CA LEU A 55 15.26 9.45 -9.18
C LEU A 55 14.87 10.60 -8.23
N PRO A 56 14.05 10.34 -7.21
CA PRO A 56 13.74 11.33 -6.18
C PRO A 56 14.98 11.64 -5.32
N ALA A 57 14.93 12.75 -4.59
CA ALA A 57 15.99 13.12 -3.66
C ALA A 57 16.19 12.02 -2.60
N GLY A 58 17.46 11.70 -2.32
CA GLY A 58 17.81 10.64 -1.36
C GLY A 58 17.58 9.21 -1.86
N ALA A 59 17.25 9.00 -3.14
CA ALA A 59 17.13 7.66 -3.70
C ALA A 59 18.47 6.90 -3.69
N GLN A 60 18.39 5.62 -3.36
CA GLN A 60 19.46 4.64 -3.40
C GLN A 60 19.05 3.51 -4.36
N VAL A 61 19.99 3.06 -5.18
CA VAL A 61 19.78 1.95 -6.14
C VAL A 61 20.58 0.73 -5.69
N HIS A 62 20.03 -0.46 -5.88
CA HIS A 62 20.74 -1.69 -5.54
C HIS A 62 21.86 -2.00 -6.54
N LEU A 63 23.02 -2.42 -6.03
CA LEU A 63 24.20 -2.74 -6.84
C LEU A 63 24.17 -4.17 -7.41
N TYR A 64 23.31 -5.04 -6.88
CA TYR A 64 23.15 -6.43 -7.27
C TYR A 64 21.69 -6.87 -7.13
N GLY A 65 21.38 -8.06 -7.64
CA GLY A 65 20.01 -8.58 -7.70
C GLY A 65 19.25 -8.09 -8.95
N PRO A 66 17.92 -8.28 -8.99
CA PRO A 66 17.10 -7.95 -10.18
C PRO A 66 17.00 -6.46 -10.49
N GLY A 67 17.42 -5.58 -9.57
CA GLY A 67 17.47 -4.13 -9.79
C GLY A 67 16.12 -3.52 -10.13
N ASN A 68 15.04 -4.06 -9.56
CA ASN A 68 13.65 -3.65 -9.77
C ASN A 68 13.13 -2.64 -8.75
N GLN A 69 13.86 -2.40 -7.66
CA GLN A 69 13.48 -1.44 -6.63
C GLN A 69 14.51 -0.31 -6.43
N ILE A 70 14.05 0.75 -5.78
CA ILE A 70 14.89 1.75 -5.11
C ILE A 70 14.47 1.87 -3.65
N CYS A 71 15.36 2.41 -2.82
CA CYS A 71 15.06 2.85 -1.46
C CYS A 71 15.22 4.37 -1.36
N LEU A 72 14.54 5.04 -0.44
CA LEU A 72 14.86 6.42 -0.07
C LEU A 72 15.62 6.45 1.25
N SER A 73 16.57 7.37 1.39
CA SER A 73 17.24 7.67 2.67
C SER A 73 16.30 8.40 3.66
N GLN A 74 15.09 7.87 3.84
CA GLN A 74 14.01 8.37 4.68
C GLN A 74 13.15 7.19 5.12
N MET A 75 12.66 7.22 6.37
CA MET A 75 11.77 6.18 6.91
C MET A 75 10.47 6.10 6.10
N GLY A 76 9.97 4.89 5.88
CA GLY A 76 8.71 4.64 5.18
C GLY A 76 7.52 5.35 5.81
N MET A 77 7.41 5.29 7.14
CA MET A 77 6.35 5.97 7.91
C MET A 77 6.39 7.50 7.85
N ASN A 78 7.45 8.09 7.30
CA ASN A 78 7.61 9.53 7.11
C ASN A 78 7.57 9.94 5.64
N THR A 79 7.45 8.99 4.72
CA THR A 79 7.41 9.24 3.29
C THR A 79 5.96 9.13 2.84
N TRP A 80 5.35 10.25 2.48
CA TRP A 80 3.92 10.33 2.20
C TRP A 80 3.65 10.56 0.72
N VAL A 81 2.65 9.88 0.19
CA VAL A 81 2.24 9.94 -1.22
C VAL A 81 0.74 10.11 -1.36
N ARG A 82 0.32 10.81 -2.40
CA ARG A 82 -1.08 10.84 -2.84
C ARG A 82 -1.47 9.49 -3.43
N SER A 83 -2.63 8.99 -3.06
CA SER A 83 -3.25 7.82 -3.67
C SER A 83 -4.77 7.98 -3.65
N TRP A 84 -5.49 6.93 -4.02
CA TRP A 84 -6.95 6.96 -4.09
C TRP A 84 -7.56 5.59 -3.78
N VAL A 85 -8.66 5.60 -3.03
CA VAL A 85 -9.50 4.43 -2.78
C VAL A 85 -10.98 4.75 -3.09
N PRO A 86 -11.82 3.76 -3.46
CA PRO A 86 -13.17 4.04 -3.95
C PRO A 86 -14.10 4.78 -2.97
N LEU A 87 -14.14 4.38 -1.70
CA LEU A 87 -15.02 4.99 -0.71
C LEU A 87 -14.38 6.19 -0.02
N GLY A 88 -13.08 6.12 0.23
CA GLY A 88 -12.33 7.22 0.84
C GLY A 88 -12.00 8.38 -0.09
N GLY A 89 -12.02 8.18 -1.41
CA GLY A 89 -11.53 9.16 -2.37
C GLY A 89 -10.01 9.30 -2.33
N GLU A 90 -9.52 10.53 -2.45
CA GLU A 90 -8.08 10.81 -2.37
C GLU A 90 -7.57 10.59 -0.94
N ILE A 91 -6.44 9.89 -0.82
CA ILE A 91 -5.75 9.63 0.45
C ILE A 91 -4.31 10.12 0.39
N ILE A 92 -3.72 10.37 1.56
CA ILE A 92 -2.29 10.57 1.73
C ILE A 92 -1.77 9.37 2.51
N GLY A 93 -1.13 8.44 1.81
CA GLY A 93 -0.64 7.19 2.39
C GLY A 93 0.87 7.21 2.61
N ALA A 94 1.34 6.51 3.64
CA ALA A 94 2.75 6.30 3.87
C ALA A 94 3.29 5.20 2.94
N ILE A 95 4.55 5.33 2.52
CA ILE A 95 5.29 4.29 1.79
C ILE A 95 5.93 3.35 2.81
N ILE A 96 5.11 2.54 3.48
CA ILE A 96 5.61 1.48 4.36
C ILE A 96 6.29 0.40 3.51
N ARG A 97 7.47 -0.06 3.95
CA ARG A 97 8.22 -1.10 3.24
C ARG A 97 7.39 -2.38 3.20
N HIS A 98 7.22 -2.95 2.01
CA HIS A 98 6.40 -4.13 1.84
C HIS A 98 6.92 -5.03 0.71
N GLY A 99 6.87 -6.34 0.92
CA GLY A 99 7.50 -7.33 0.03
C GLY A 99 6.88 -7.37 -1.37
N GLU A 100 5.60 -7.07 -1.50
CA GLU A 100 4.89 -7.07 -2.77
C GLU A 100 5.32 -5.94 -3.71
N ALA A 101 5.84 -4.83 -3.16
CA ALA A 101 6.45 -3.79 -3.98
C ALA A 101 7.64 -4.35 -4.79
N PHE A 102 8.36 -5.33 -4.20
CA PHE A 102 9.41 -6.06 -4.89
C PHE A 102 8.81 -7.08 -5.85
N THR A 103 7.99 -8.01 -5.34
CA THR A 103 7.59 -9.19 -6.10
C THR A 103 6.67 -8.85 -7.27
N ILE A 104 5.72 -7.91 -7.12
CA ILE A 104 4.86 -7.46 -8.23
C ILE A 104 5.69 -6.76 -9.30
N SER A 105 6.60 -5.86 -8.90
CA SER A 105 7.41 -5.10 -9.86
C SER A 105 8.36 -6.03 -10.64
N ASP A 106 8.97 -7.01 -9.96
CA ASP A 106 9.81 -8.02 -10.61
C ASP A 106 8.98 -8.91 -11.55
N TYR A 107 7.86 -9.46 -11.07
CA TYR A 107 6.99 -10.36 -11.82
C TYR A 107 6.43 -9.72 -13.10
N LEU A 108 6.12 -8.42 -13.06
CA LEU A 108 5.60 -7.66 -14.20
C LEU A 108 6.71 -7.05 -15.09
N THR A 109 7.98 -7.27 -14.77
CA THR A 109 9.09 -6.80 -15.61
C THR A 109 9.13 -7.58 -16.91
N VAL A 110 9.19 -6.86 -18.03
CA VAL A 110 9.41 -7.44 -19.36
C VAL A 110 10.83 -7.11 -19.80
N TYR A 111 11.55 -8.14 -20.23
CA TYR A 111 12.92 -8.03 -20.71
C TYR A 111 13.00 -8.15 -22.23
N ASP A 112 13.99 -7.49 -22.83
CA ASP A 112 14.36 -7.74 -24.23
C ASP A 112 15.26 -8.98 -24.38
N ALA A 113 15.66 -9.27 -25.62
CA ALA A 113 16.55 -10.39 -25.94
C ALA A 113 17.95 -10.29 -25.30
N HIS A 114 18.32 -9.13 -24.75
CA HIS A 114 19.59 -8.88 -24.07
C HIS A 114 19.42 -8.78 -22.55
N ALA A 115 18.30 -9.27 -22.01
CA ALA A 115 17.96 -9.22 -20.59
C ALA A 115 17.92 -7.79 -20.00
N ARG A 116 17.61 -6.78 -20.81
CA ARG A 116 17.39 -5.41 -20.34
C ARG A 116 15.90 -5.19 -20.08
N PRO A 117 15.50 -4.58 -18.95
CA PRO A 117 14.10 -4.30 -18.67
C PRO A 117 13.59 -3.22 -19.62
N ILE A 118 12.61 -3.56 -20.47
CA ILE A 118 11.95 -2.63 -21.40
C ILE A 118 10.60 -2.14 -20.89
N TYR A 119 10.08 -2.78 -19.85
CA TYR A 119 8.88 -2.36 -19.15
C TYR A 119 8.92 -2.87 -17.72
N ARG A 120 8.58 -1.99 -16.79
CA ARG A 120 8.33 -2.29 -15.37
C ARG A 120 7.42 -1.19 -14.81
N PRO A 121 6.41 -1.53 -13.99
CA PRO A 121 5.63 -0.52 -13.28
C PRO A 121 6.36 -0.05 -12.01
N THR A 122 6.12 1.20 -11.62
CA THR A 122 6.38 1.66 -10.25
C THR A 122 5.38 0.99 -9.33
N VAL A 123 5.84 0.38 -8.23
CA VAL A 123 4.98 -0.32 -7.28
C VAL A 123 5.35 0.06 -5.86
N HIS A 124 4.40 0.51 -5.05
CA HIS A 124 4.62 0.73 -3.63
C HIS A 124 3.33 0.77 -2.83
N TYR A 125 3.45 0.68 -1.51
CA TYR A 125 2.35 0.95 -0.60
C TYR A 125 2.01 2.44 -0.60
N ALA A 126 0.73 2.75 -0.53
CA ALA A 126 0.20 4.03 -0.09
C ALA A 126 -0.81 3.75 1.04
N TYR A 127 -0.27 3.60 2.25
CA TYR A 127 -1.05 3.17 3.42
C TYR A 127 -1.53 4.36 4.26
N MET A 128 -2.84 4.62 4.25
CA MET A 128 -3.48 5.51 5.21
C MET A 128 -4.02 4.68 6.38
N MET A 129 -3.25 4.65 7.47
CA MET A 129 -3.61 3.89 8.68
C MET A 129 -4.83 4.49 9.38
N CYS A 130 -5.42 3.72 10.31
CA CYS A 130 -6.49 4.20 11.16
C CYS A 130 -6.07 5.44 11.97
N ASP A 131 -7.04 6.25 12.38
CA ASP A 131 -6.81 7.52 13.10
C ASP A 131 -5.95 7.33 14.36
N ALA A 132 -6.16 6.24 15.08
CA ALA A 132 -5.39 5.91 16.28
C ALA A 132 -3.91 5.65 15.96
N ALA A 133 -3.62 4.92 14.87
CA ALA A 133 -2.26 4.66 14.40
C ALA A 133 -1.58 5.93 13.90
N ILE A 134 -2.31 6.82 13.21
CA ILE A 134 -1.77 8.14 12.81
C ILE A 134 -1.39 8.95 14.05
N ALA A 135 -2.26 9.02 15.06
CA ALA A 135 -1.95 9.70 16.32
C ALA A 135 -0.75 9.05 17.06
N SER A 136 -0.62 7.73 17.00
CA SER A 136 0.52 7.00 17.55
C SER A 136 1.82 7.27 16.80
N LEU A 137 1.80 7.34 15.47
CA LEU A 137 2.97 7.72 14.66
C LEU A 137 3.43 9.14 14.97
N HIS A 138 2.50 10.07 15.19
CA HIS A 138 2.86 11.42 15.63
C HIS A 138 3.57 11.43 16.98
N GLU A 139 3.10 10.66 17.96
CA GLU A 139 3.79 10.54 19.26
C GLU A 139 5.14 9.84 19.13
N LEU A 140 5.23 8.79 18.32
CA LEU A 140 6.49 8.09 18.04
C LEU A 140 7.55 9.05 17.48
N ARG A 141 7.17 9.96 16.56
CA ARG A 141 8.07 11.00 16.04
C ARG A 141 8.55 11.96 17.13
N MET A 142 7.67 12.37 18.04
CA MET A 142 8.04 13.23 19.18
C MET A 142 9.02 12.53 20.12
N ASN A 143 8.94 11.20 20.22
CA ASN A 143 9.82 10.36 21.03
C ASN A 143 11.07 9.86 20.26
N ALA A 144 11.48 10.54 19.19
CA ALA A 144 12.65 10.18 18.39
C ALA A 144 12.64 8.73 17.87
N TYR A 145 11.44 8.21 17.57
CA TYR A 145 11.19 6.83 17.13
C TYR A 145 11.52 5.74 18.16
N ASP A 146 11.62 6.08 19.44
CA ASP A 146 11.64 5.07 20.49
C ASP A 146 10.21 4.59 20.77
N LEU A 147 9.97 3.29 20.52
CA LEU A 147 8.64 2.69 20.59
C LEU A 147 8.13 2.71 22.04
N PRO A 148 6.92 3.23 22.32
CA PRO A 148 6.37 3.22 23.67
C PRO A 148 6.23 1.79 24.21
N PRO A 149 6.49 1.57 25.51
CA PRO A 149 6.38 0.22 26.10
C PRO A 149 4.94 -0.28 26.14
N LYS A 150 3.96 0.63 26.07
CA LYS A 150 2.54 0.29 26.01
C LYS A 150 2.11 0.24 24.55
N ILE A 151 1.70 -0.93 24.09
CA ILE A 151 1.15 -1.16 22.76
C ILE A 151 -0.26 -1.77 22.90
N ARG A 152 -1.14 -1.44 21.97
CA ARG A 152 -2.50 -1.98 21.92
C ARG A 152 -2.94 -2.24 20.49
N ILE A 153 -3.35 -3.47 20.24
CA ILE A 153 -3.95 -3.88 18.96
C ILE A 153 -5.46 -3.85 19.14
N MET A 154 -6.14 -2.98 18.39
CA MET A 154 -7.58 -2.82 18.43
C MET A 154 -8.27 -4.06 17.86
N ASN A 155 -9.25 -4.58 18.60
CA ASN A 155 -10.08 -5.67 18.13
C ASN A 155 -11.53 -5.52 18.63
N ASP A 156 -11.88 -6.04 19.81
CA ASP A 156 -13.24 -5.95 20.35
C ASP A 156 -13.73 -4.52 20.59
N GLU A 157 -12.79 -3.60 20.85
CA GLU A 157 -13.07 -2.17 21.06
C GLU A 157 -13.42 -1.40 19.77
N ILE A 158 -13.23 -1.99 18.59
CA ILE A 158 -13.60 -1.35 17.33
C ILE A 158 -15.13 -1.25 17.28
N ILE A 159 -15.69 -0.06 17.11
CA ILE A 159 -17.14 0.17 17.10
C ILE A 159 -17.71 0.35 15.70
N ASP A 160 -16.91 0.83 14.76
CA ASP A 160 -17.31 1.04 13.36
C ASP A 160 -16.08 1.15 12.46
N GLY A 161 -16.32 1.24 11.15
CA GLY A 161 -15.30 1.46 10.14
C GLY A 161 -14.96 0.20 9.34
N ARG A 162 -14.04 0.39 8.40
CA ARG A 162 -13.62 -0.63 7.43
C ARG A 162 -12.14 -0.56 7.14
N ASP A 163 -11.64 -1.66 6.62
CA ASP A 163 -10.33 -1.74 6.00
C ASP A 163 -10.53 -1.85 4.47
N GLU A 164 -10.34 -0.72 3.78
CA GLU A 164 -10.43 -0.64 2.32
C GLU A 164 -9.04 -0.86 1.71
N LEU A 165 -8.72 -2.12 1.41
CA LEU A 165 -7.43 -2.58 0.91
C LEU A 165 -7.53 -3.13 -0.51
N GLY A 166 -6.78 -2.55 -1.43
CA GLY A 166 -6.72 -3.01 -2.82
C GLY A 166 -5.52 -2.52 -3.60
N VAL A 167 -5.56 -2.79 -4.90
CA VAL A 167 -4.54 -2.34 -5.85
C VAL A 167 -5.13 -1.26 -6.75
N LEU A 168 -4.43 -0.12 -6.86
CA LEU A 168 -4.74 0.98 -7.75
C LEU A 168 -3.76 0.97 -8.93
N LEU A 169 -4.24 0.58 -10.10
CA LEU A 169 -3.48 0.61 -11.36
C LEU A 169 -3.68 1.97 -12.04
N LEU A 170 -2.60 2.59 -12.48
CA LEU A 170 -2.60 3.96 -13.02
C LEU A 170 -1.79 4.08 -14.30
N GLY A 171 -2.17 5.05 -15.13
CA GLY A 171 -1.41 5.45 -16.33
C GLY A 171 -1.71 4.67 -17.61
N HIS A 172 -2.65 3.72 -17.54
CA HIS A 172 -3.23 3.03 -18.69
C HIS A 172 -4.31 3.89 -19.38
N ASP A 173 -4.83 3.45 -20.52
CA ASP A 173 -5.80 4.18 -21.35
C ASP A 173 -7.12 4.53 -20.64
N LEU A 174 -7.49 3.79 -19.59
CA LEU A 174 -8.65 4.08 -18.73
C LEU A 174 -8.35 5.00 -17.53
N ASN A 175 -7.22 5.71 -17.56
CA ASN A 175 -6.68 6.54 -16.47
C ASN A 175 -6.25 5.75 -15.22
N GLY A 176 -7.22 5.32 -14.40
CA GLY A 176 -6.98 4.58 -13.16
C GLY A 176 -8.04 3.51 -12.91
N TRP A 177 -7.65 2.43 -12.24
CA TRP A 177 -8.51 1.31 -11.89
C TRP A 177 -8.16 0.77 -10.51
N TRP A 178 -9.14 0.66 -9.62
CA TRP A 178 -8.97 0.07 -8.30
C TRP A 178 -9.72 -1.25 -8.20
N VAL A 179 -9.08 -2.26 -7.59
CA VAL A 179 -9.74 -3.53 -7.23
C VAL A 179 -9.21 -4.03 -5.90
N GLY A 180 -10.11 -4.47 -5.01
CA GLY A 180 -9.74 -4.84 -3.65
C GLY A 180 -10.94 -5.09 -2.76
N SER A 181 -10.69 -5.27 -1.47
CA SER A 181 -11.67 -5.54 -0.41
C SER A 181 -12.15 -4.24 0.26
N GLN A 182 -13.42 -4.20 0.65
CA GLN A 182 -14.04 -3.13 1.43
C GLN A 182 -14.70 -3.68 2.70
N LEU A 183 -14.06 -4.66 3.32
CA LEU A 183 -14.57 -5.36 4.50
C LEU A 183 -14.75 -4.39 5.68
N ASP A 184 -15.96 -4.28 6.19
CA ASP A 184 -16.26 -3.53 7.41
C ASP A 184 -16.24 -4.43 8.67
N ILE A 185 -16.12 -3.80 9.83
CA ILE A 185 -16.04 -4.49 11.12
C ILE A 185 -17.30 -5.32 11.42
N HIS A 186 -18.47 -4.89 10.95
CA HIS A 186 -19.75 -5.56 11.23
C HIS A 186 -19.86 -6.86 10.46
N GLU A 187 -19.47 -6.85 9.18
CA GLU A 187 -19.35 -8.05 8.36
C GLU A 187 -18.25 -8.98 8.87
N ALA A 188 -17.07 -8.44 9.22
CA ALA A 188 -15.98 -9.24 9.77
C ALA A 188 -16.42 -10.03 11.00
N ARG A 189 -17.12 -9.38 11.94
CA ARG A 189 -17.62 -10.02 13.17
C ARG A 189 -18.80 -10.96 12.95
N ARG A 190 -19.60 -10.74 11.90
CA ARG A 190 -20.64 -11.69 11.48
C ARG A 190 -20.02 -12.99 10.96
N LEU A 191 -18.90 -12.89 10.24
CA LEU A 191 -18.18 -14.03 9.67
C LEU A 191 -17.33 -14.76 10.72
N VAL A 192 -16.55 -14.01 11.50
CA VAL A 192 -15.68 -14.53 12.56
C VAL A 192 -15.80 -13.62 13.80
N PRO A 193 -16.56 -14.04 14.83
CA PRO A 193 -16.76 -13.23 16.02
C PRO A 193 -15.45 -12.82 16.70
N GLY A 194 -15.39 -11.55 17.12
CA GLY A 194 -14.23 -10.99 17.85
C GLY A 194 -12.98 -10.79 16.99
N GLN A 195 -13.11 -10.65 15.66
CA GLN A 195 -11.99 -10.33 14.76
C GLN A 195 -12.23 -9.02 14.03
N SER A 196 -11.16 -8.26 13.82
CA SER A 196 -11.16 -7.01 13.03
C SER A 196 -11.23 -7.28 11.52
N ALA A 197 -11.55 -6.24 10.74
CA ALA A 197 -11.56 -6.35 9.28
C ALA A 197 -10.16 -6.69 8.74
N THR A 198 -9.14 -5.95 9.21
CA THR A 198 -7.73 -6.16 8.88
C THR A 198 -7.29 -7.60 9.13
N THR A 199 -7.60 -8.13 10.32
CA THR A 199 -7.22 -9.50 10.70
C THR A 199 -7.87 -10.53 9.77
N LEU A 200 -9.16 -10.34 9.45
CA LEU A 200 -9.88 -11.29 8.62
C LEU A 200 -9.39 -11.29 7.16
N GLN A 201 -9.04 -10.13 6.59
CA GLN A 201 -8.43 -10.06 5.25
C GLN A 201 -7.12 -10.86 5.17
N VAL A 202 -6.24 -10.69 6.17
CA VAL A 202 -4.98 -11.44 6.26
C VAL A 202 -5.26 -12.94 6.40
N ALA A 203 -6.12 -13.33 7.34
CA ALA A 203 -6.46 -14.74 7.59
C ALA A 203 -7.08 -15.41 6.34
N ALA A 204 -7.95 -14.71 5.63
CA ALA A 204 -8.58 -15.19 4.40
C ALA A 204 -7.55 -15.47 3.29
N SER A 205 -6.56 -14.59 3.13
CA SER A 205 -5.49 -14.77 2.16
C SER A 205 -4.62 -15.99 2.47
N ILE A 206 -4.27 -16.19 3.75
CA ILE A 206 -3.51 -17.35 4.24
C ILE A 206 -4.30 -18.63 4.00
N LEU A 207 -5.61 -18.63 4.28
CA LEU A 207 -6.47 -19.78 4.02
C LEU A 207 -6.48 -20.17 2.54
N GLY A 208 -6.61 -19.19 1.64
CA GLY A 208 -6.56 -19.44 0.21
C GLY A 208 -5.22 -20.03 -0.26
N ALA A 209 -4.10 -19.51 0.25
CA ALA A 209 -2.78 -20.05 -0.03
C ALA A 209 -2.62 -21.48 0.49
N LEU A 210 -3.03 -21.75 1.74
CA LEU A 210 -2.95 -23.09 2.35
C LEU A 210 -3.73 -24.14 1.55
N PHE A 211 -4.95 -23.81 1.12
CA PHE A 211 -5.76 -24.70 0.29
C PHE A 211 -5.06 -25.03 -1.04
N TRP A 212 -4.40 -24.04 -1.65
CA TRP A 212 -3.62 -24.28 -2.85
C TRP A 212 -2.38 -25.14 -2.57
N MET A 213 -1.64 -24.86 -1.49
CA MET A 213 -0.43 -25.60 -1.11
C MET A 213 -0.70 -27.07 -0.81
N ILE A 214 -1.80 -27.38 -0.10
CA ILE A 214 -2.20 -28.77 0.19
C ILE A 214 -2.46 -29.56 -1.11
N LYS A 215 -3.09 -28.93 -2.10
CA LYS A 215 -3.33 -29.53 -3.42
C LYS A 215 -2.07 -29.60 -4.29
N ASN A 216 -1.06 -28.79 -4.01
CA ASN A 216 0.15 -28.63 -4.81
C ASN A 216 1.44 -28.71 -3.96
N PRO A 217 1.70 -29.82 -3.24
CA PRO A 217 2.73 -29.86 -2.18
C PRO A 217 4.17 -29.90 -2.70
N ARG A 218 4.40 -30.03 -4.01
CA ARG A 218 5.73 -30.21 -4.63
C ARG A 218 6.13 -29.09 -5.58
N ARG A 219 5.67 -27.86 -5.32
CA ARG A 219 5.89 -26.70 -6.20
C ARG A 219 7.14 -25.87 -5.88
N GLY A 220 7.83 -26.21 -4.80
CA GLY A 220 9.00 -25.44 -4.33
C GLY A 220 8.58 -24.14 -3.66
N LEU A 221 9.54 -23.21 -3.55
CA LEU A 221 9.28 -21.86 -3.04
C LEU A 221 8.58 -21.04 -4.11
N LEU A 222 7.44 -20.45 -3.75
CA LEU A 222 6.73 -19.49 -4.57
C LEU A 222 6.39 -18.25 -3.75
N VAL A 223 6.37 -17.10 -4.41
CA VAL A 223 5.81 -15.85 -3.86
C VAL A 223 4.35 -15.68 -4.30
N PRO A 224 3.54 -14.82 -3.66
CA PRO A 224 2.12 -14.65 -3.98
C PRO A 224 1.82 -14.42 -5.47
N ASP A 225 2.65 -13.62 -6.15
CA ASP A 225 2.50 -13.31 -7.59
C ASP A 225 2.61 -14.53 -8.52
N GLN A 226 3.17 -15.64 -8.01
CA GLN A 226 3.33 -16.89 -8.74
C GLN A 226 2.20 -17.90 -8.44
N LEU A 227 1.33 -17.59 -7.47
CA LEU A 227 0.17 -18.42 -7.14
C LEU A 227 -0.99 -18.14 -8.11
N PRO A 228 -1.80 -19.14 -8.47
CA PRO A 228 -2.97 -18.91 -9.30
C PRO A 228 -4.04 -18.15 -8.51
N HIS A 229 -4.10 -16.83 -8.73
CA HIS A 229 -4.99 -15.93 -7.99
C HIS A 229 -6.45 -16.40 -7.96
N ARG A 230 -6.96 -17.04 -9.03
CA ARG A 230 -8.35 -17.55 -9.07
C ARG A 230 -8.60 -18.63 -8.02
N ASP A 231 -7.64 -19.52 -7.79
CA ASP A 231 -7.78 -20.60 -6.81
C ASP A 231 -7.70 -20.05 -5.39
N VAL A 232 -6.79 -19.10 -5.16
CA VAL A 232 -6.62 -18.43 -3.87
C VAL A 232 -7.87 -17.60 -3.53
N LEU A 233 -8.31 -16.75 -4.46
CA LEU A 233 -9.47 -15.88 -4.27
C LEU A 233 -10.79 -16.66 -4.19
N ALA A 234 -10.91 -17.83 -4.82
CA ALA A 234 -12.10 -18.68 -4.66
C ALA A 234 -12.32 -19.11 -3.19
N ILE A 235 -11.24 -19.21 -2.40
CA ILE A 235 -11.30 -19.54 -0.97
C ILE A 235 -11.37 -18.26 -0.11
N ALA A 236 -10.63 -17.22 -0.48
CA ALA A 236 -10.55 -15.98 0.31
C ALA A 236 -11.80 -15.10 0.18
N ASN A 237 -12.37 -14.94 -1.02
CA ASN A 237 -13.45 -13.98 -1.32
C ASN A 237 -14.65 -14.04 -0.37
N PRO A 238 -15.14 -15.21 0.11
CA PRO A 238 -16.22 -15.26 1.09
C PRO A 238 -15.95 -14.49 2.39
N TYR A 239 -14.69 -14.14 2.67
CA TYR A 239 -14.25 -13.45 3.89
C TYR A 239 -13.79 -12.00 3.63
N LEU A 240 -13.83 -11.52 2.39
CA LEU A 240 -13.29 -10.21 1.99
C LEU A 240 -14.39 -9.13 1.82
N GLY A 241 -15.62 -9.43 2.24
CA GLY A 241 -16.77 -8.55 2.06
C GLY A 241 -16.99 -8.18 0.60
N THR A 242 -17.34 -6.92 0.33
CA THR A 242 -17.49 -6.43 -1.05
C THR A 242 -16.12 -6.22 -1.67
N CYS A 243 -15.89 -6.79 -2.85
CA CYS A 243 -14.66 -6.59 -3.62
C CYS A 243 -14.93 -5.88 -4.97
N PRO A 244 -15.12 -4.55 -4.99
CA PRO A 244 -15.45 -3.88 -6.24
C PRO A 244 -14.23 -3.77 -7.16
N SER A 245 -14.51 -3.58 -8.44
CA SER A 245 -13.52 -3.38 -9.50
C SER A 245 -13.97 -2.15 -10.28
N VAL A 246 -13.34 -1.00 -10.02
CA VAL A 246 -13.85 0.31 -10.39
C VAL A 246 -12.84 1.14 -11.14
N GLN A 247 -13.31 1.82 -12.20
CA GLN A 247 -12.55 2.81 -12.93
C GLN A 247 -12.62 4.17 -12.23
N THR A 248 -11.54 4.95 -12.32
CA THR A 248 -11.46 6.32 -11.77
C THR A 248 -10.75 7.26 -12.74
N ASP A 249 -11.19 8.52 -12.75
CA ASP A 249 -10.55 9.63 -13.45
C ASP A 249 -9.56 10.39 -12.54
N TRP A 250 -9.31 9.89 -11.33
CA TRP A 250 -8.39 10.51 -10.38
C TRP A 250 -6.95 10.51 -10.90
N THR A 251 -6.24 11.60 -10.63
CA THR A 251 -4.80 11.74 -10.84
C THR A 251 -4.21 12.43 -9.61
N PRO A 252 -2.90 12.28 -9.31
CA PRO A 252 -2.27 12.98 -8.19
C PRO A 252 -2.33 14.52 -8.31
N LEU A 253 -2.70 15.05 -9.48
CA LEU A 253 -2.86 16.48 -9.73
C LEU A 253 -4.31 16.98 -9.58
N LYS A 254 -5.31 16.09 -9.53
CA LYS A 254 -6.74 16.44 -9.64
C LYS A 254 -7.20 17.42 -8.57
N ASN A 255 -6.87 17.16 -7.30
CA ASN A 255 -7.20 18.03 -6.17
C ASN A 255 -5.95 18.67 -5.56
N ARG A 256 -4.87 18.79 -6.33
CA ARG A 256 -3.62 19.35 -5.81
C ARG A 256 -3.81 20.82 -5.48
N TYR A 257 -3.70 21.13 -4.19
CA TYR A 257 -3.70 22.48 -3.69
C TYR A 257 -2.27 22.90 -3.32
N ASP A 258 -1.84 24.04 -3.85
CA ASP A 258 -0.59 24.69 -3.48
C ASP A 258 -0.89 26.16 -3.15
N ALA A 259 -0.90 26.47 -1.85
CA ALA A 259 -1.13 27.82 -1.34
C ALA A 259 -0.07 28.84 -1.79
N PHE A 260 1.09 28.37 -2.26
CA PHE A 260 2.25 29.18 -2.62
C PHE A 260 2.67 29.04 -4.08
N ALA A 261 1.80 28.53 -4.96
CA ALA A 261 2.11 28.29 -6.37
C ALA A 261 2.67 29.53 -7.12
N GLY A 262 2.32 30.74 -6.68
CA GLY A 262 2.83 32.01 -7.23
C GLY A 262 4.14 32.53 -6.62
N TYR A 263 4.65 31.88 -5.57
CA TYR A 263 5.85 32.29 -4.82
C TYR A 263 6.98 31.25 -4.90
N GLY A 264 6.66 30.01 -5.30
CA GLY A 264 7.64 28.94 -5.47
C GLY A 264 8.51 29.09 -6.72
N THR A 265 9.71 28.51 -6.65
CA THR A 265 10.62 28.39 -7.81
C THR A 265 10.37 27.11 -8.63
N THR A 266 9.52 26.21 -8.14
CA THR A 266 9.21 24.94 -8.80
C THR A 266 7.96 25.12 -9.67
N PRO A 267 8.05 24.97 -11.00
CA PRO A 267 6.89 25.06 -11.86
C PRO A 267 5.90 23.91 -11.57
N PRO A 268 4.60 24.08 -11.85
CA PRO A 268 3.64 22.99 -11.75
C PRO A 268 4.04 21.85 -12.70
N PRO A 269 3.75 20.58 -12.36
CA PRO A 269 4.06 19.47 -13.25
C PRO A 269 3.33 19.59 -14.58
N LEU A 270 3.99 19.14 -15.65
CA LEU A 270 3.38 19.10 -16.97
C LEU A 270 2.37 17.94 -17.08
N PRO A 271 1.37 18.01 -17.97
CA PRO A 271 0.40 16.93 -18.15
C PRO A 271 1.02 15.56 -18.46
N GLU A 272 2.14 15.51 -19.17
CA GLU A 272 2.87 14.27 -19.44
C GLU A 272 3.57 13.68 -18.20
N ASP A 273 3.77 14.48 -17.16
CA ASP A 273 4.42 14.09 -15.91
C ASP A 273 3.43 13.59 -14.86
N VAL A 274 2.12 13.59 -15.15
CA VAL A 274 1.04 13.18 -14.21
C VAL A 274 1.30 11.87 -13.48
N TRP A 275 2.03 10.93 -14.11
CA TRP A 275 2.33 9.62 -13.53
C TRP A 275 3.80 9.43 -13.13
N GLN A 276 4.57 10.52 -13.01
CA GLN A 276 5.90 10.50 -12.42
C GLN A 276 5.78 10.47 -10.90
N PHE A 277 6.63 9.70 -10.22
CA PHE A 277 6.64 9.55 -8.77
C PHE A 277 6.62 10.90 -8.02
N GLU A 278 7.33 11.91 -8.54
CA GLU A 278 7.38 13.26 -7.96
C GLU A 278 6.01 13.96 -7.87
N THR A 279 5.04 13.60 -8.71
CA THR A 279 3.69 14.15 -8.62
C THR A 279 2.86 13.57 -7.49
N PHE A 280 3.19 12.35 -7.05
CA PHE A 280 2.54 11.68 -5.93
C PHE A 280 3.15 12.08 -4.59
N LEU A 281 4.46 12.29 -4.54
CA LEU A 281 5.19 12.61 -3.32
C LEU A 281 4.67 13.89 -2.65
N ILE A 282 4.37 13.81 -1.36
CA ILE A 282 4.11 14.95 -0.49
C ILE A 282 5.44 15.49 0.03
N LYS A 283 5.71 16.77 -0.24
CA LYS A 283 6.93 17.49 0.16
C LYS A 283 6.66 18.40 1.35
#